data_AF-A0A9D2SSA7-F1
#
_entry.id   AF-A0A9D2SSA7-F1
#
_cell.length_a   1.000
_cell.length_b   1.000
_cell.length_c   1.000
_cell.angle_alpha   90.00
_cell.angle_beta   90.00
_cell.angle_gamma   90.00
#
_symmetry.space_group_name_H-M   'P 1'
#
loop_
_entity.id
_entity.type
_entity.pdbx_description
1 polymer ?
#
loop_
_entity_poly.entity_id
_entity_poly.type
_entity_poly.pdbx_seq_one_letter_code
_entity_poly.pdbx_strand_id
1 'polypeptide(L)'
;MEKTLMQCVLPFCMVISIVAPYMIDTSGMIRMIGQLLNKAVNNRFLASSVYLSYGIAPFGKNLVSENISFALDSSYISLLVNDGWVIFVLTAVGYFCTIRDCVRENRRKELAIMLSFLIAGISEPFLFNTSFKNLSLIFVGEYLFRILGERGQIKFGLGIASKKWIVPVTGMGTRSKPEWEKEKLKRIKRFITGISVITGMTIGILYWLFAVEPDAVYIAVGNTDCGQREELYLDMEDLPEDFSGMILEYPGPDQPMYQFTGNIITLEHLRGSVSWGLIGATGCGVLGSGGVCVMQGKGRRWKKS
;
A
#
# COMPACT_ATOMS: atom_id res chain seq x y z
N MET A 1 -9.34 10.55 29.22
CA MET A 1 -8.30 9.51 29.18
C MET A 1 -8.53 8.53 28.04
N GLU A 2 -9.67 7.82 27.99
CA GLU A 2 -9.97 6.80 26.96
C GLU A 2 -9.72 7.27 25.51
N LYS A 3 -10.30 8.42 25.11
CA LYS A 3 -10.14 9.00 23.77
C LYS A 3 -8.68 9.33 23.40
N THR A 4 -7.89 9.77 24.36
CA THR A 4 -6.48 10.08 24.17
C THR A 4 -5.68 8.79 23.98
N LEU A 5 -6.00 7.77 24.79
CA LEU A 5 -5.36 6.46 24.73
C LEU A 5 -5.58 5.79 23.37
N MET A 6 -6.79 5.87 22.82
CA MET A 6 -7.11 5.36 21.46
C MET A 6 -6.28 6.05 20.37
N GLN A 7 -6.04 7.36 20.48
CA GLN A 7 -5.22 8.11 19.51
C GLN A 7 -3.72 7.80 19.65
N CYS A 8 -3.29 7.38 20.84
CA CYS A 8 -1.90 7.00 21.10
C CYS A 8 -1.54 5.58 20.62
N VAL A 9 -2.50 4.73 20.26
CA VAL A 9 -2.22 3.36 19.79
C VAL A 9 -1.36 3.38 18.53
N LEU A 10 -1.71 4.18 17.53
CA LEU A 10 -0.94 4.29 16.28
C LEU A 10 0.53 4.70 16.51
N PRO A 11 0.84 5.84 17.16
CA PRO A 11 2.23 6.22 17.39
C PRO A 11 2.95 5.23 18.31
N PHE A 12 2.25 4.61 19.27
CA PHE A 12 2.83 3.56 20.09
C PHE A 12 3.25 2.34 19.26
N CYS A 13 2.37 1.83 18.38
CA CYS A 13 2.66 0.71 17.48
C CYS A 13 3.85 1.01 16.55
N MET A 14 3.91 2.22 16.00
CA MET A 14 5.05 2.62 15.14
C MET A 14 6.36 2.70 15.92
N VAL A 15 6.34 3.36 17.08
CA VAL A 15 7.53 3.52 17.92
C VAL A 15 8.03 2.17 18.40
N ILE A 16 7.15 1.28 18.90
CA ILE A 16 7.58 -0.03 19.37
C ILE A 16 8.14 -0.88 18.21
N SER A 17 7.52 -0.87 17.03
CA SER A 17 8.01 -1.61 15.87
C SER A 17 9.38 -1.13 15.40
N ILE A 18 9.69 0.17 15.50
CA ILE A 18 10.98 0.73 15.07
C ILE A 18 12.03 0.62 16.17
N VAL A 19 11.68 0.90 17.42
CA VAL A 19 12.63 1.01 18.55
C VAL A 19 12.95 -0.36 19.15
N ALA A 20 11.96 -1.26 19.28
CA ALA A 20 12.19 -2.56 19.91
C ALA A 20 13.28 -3.41 19.22
N PRO A 21 13.40 -3.43 17.87
CA PRO A 21 14.52 -4.10 17.19
C PRO A 21 15.90 -3.60 17.63
N TYR A 22 16.10 -2.29 17.80
CA TYR A 22 17.39 -1.72 18.24
C TYR A 22 17.71 -2.01 19.72
N MET A 23 16.69 -2.26 20.54
CA MET A 23 16.88 -2.58 21.96
C MET A 23 17.47 -3.99 22.18
N ILE A 24 17.36 -4.88 21.19
CA ILE A 24 17.83 -6.28 21.30
C ILE A 24 19.36 -6.36 21.38
N ASP A 25 20.07 -5.47 20.67
CA ASP A 25 21.54 -5.45 20.59
C ASP A 25 22.19 -4.57 21.68
N THR A 26 21.39 -3.94 22.55
CA THR A 26 21.90 -3.07 23.63
C THR A 26 22.33 -3.89 24.86
N SER A 27 23.08 -3.30 25.80
CA SER A 27 23.47 -3.93 27.07
C SER A 27 22.59 -3.48 28.25
N GLY A 28 22.52 -4.30 29.31
CA GLY A 28 21.80 -3.99 30.55
C GLY A 28 20.27 -4.24 30.52
N MET A 29 19.52 -3.47 31.31
CA MET A 29 18.07 -3.64 31.51
C MET A 29 17.26 -3.49 30.20
N ILE A 30 17.75 -2.69 29.27
CA ILE A 30 17.15 -2.44 27.95
C ILE A 30 17.11 -3.72 27.11
N ARG A 31 18.16 -4.54 27.19
CA ARG A 31 18.23 -5.86 26.52
C ARG A 31 17.17 -6.80 27.03
N MET A 32 16.94 -6.83 28.34
CA MET A 32 15.95 -7.72 28.96
C MET A 32 14.53 -7.37 28.47
N ILE A 33 14.23 -6.07 28.36
CA ILE A 33 12.96 -5.59 27.77
C ILE A 33 12.87 -5.97 26.30
N GLY A 34 13.94 -5.75 25.53
CA GLY A 34 14.01 -6.13 24.12
C GLY A 34 13.81 -7.64 23.90
N GLN A 35 14.43 -8.49 24.73
CA GLN A 35 14.28 -9.94 24.66
C GLN A 35 12.89 -10.43 25.08
N LEU A 36 12.26 -9.80 26.07
CA LEU A 36 10.87 -10.10 26.43
C LEU A 36 9.91 -9.75 25.29
N LEU A 37 10.09 -8.57 24.68
CA LEU A 37 9.31 -8.14 23.52
C LEU A 37 9.55 -9.07 22.32
N ASN A 38 10.80 -9.41 22.04
CA ASN A 38 11.17 -10.33 20.97
C ASN A 38 10.56 -11.72 21.16
N LYS A 39 10.57 -12.24 22.39
CA LYS A 39 9.91 -13.50 22.73
C LYS A 39 8.38 -13.42 22.59
N ALA A 40 7.78 -12.29 22.97
CA ALA A 40 6.34 -12.06 22.84
C ALA A 40 5.88 -12.03 21.37
N VAL A 41 6.74 -11.59 20.44
CA VAL A 41 6.47 -11.61 19.00
C VAL A 41 7.20 -12.72 18.25
N ASN A 42 7.58 -13.81 18.94
CA ASN A 42 8.22 -14.99 18.33
C ASN A 42 9.45 -14.68 17.46
N ASN A 43 10.41 -13.93 17.99
CA ASN A 43 11.65 -13.50 17.34
C ASN A 43 11.50 -12.54 16.13
N ARG A 44 10.31 -12.04 15.82
CA ARG A 44 10.06 -11.15 14.67
C ARG A 44 10.78 -9.80 14.73
N PHE A 45 11.18 -9.32 15.91
CA PHE A 45 11.96 -8.08 16.02
C PHE A 45 13.42 -8.26 15.62
N LEU A 46 13.97 -9.47 15.68
CA LEU A 46 15.30 -9.77 15.15
C LEU A 46 15.33 -9.64 13.62
N ALA A 47 14.31 -10.16 12.93
CA ALA A 47 14.20 -9.94 11.49
C ALA A 47 14.11 -8.45 11.18
N SER A 48 13.27 -7.71 11.92
CA SER A 48 13.13 -6.25 11.75
C SER A 48 14.43 -5.47 11.92
N SER A 49 15.35 -5.88 12.81
CA SER A 49 16.64 -5.20 12.98
C SER A 49 17.57 -5.39 11.79
N VAL A 50 17.58 -6.60 11.20
CA VAL A 50 18.32 -6.90 9.97
C VAL A 50 17.85 -5.98 8.83
N TYR A 51 16.55 -5.89 8.57
CA TYR A 51 16.01 -5.01 7.51
C TYR A 51 16.30 -3.53 7.74
N LEU A 52 16.25 -3.06 8.99
CA LEU A 52 16.59 -1.69 9.34
C LEU A 52 18.08 -1.35 9.13
N SER A 53 18.97 -2.35 9.24
CA SER A 53 20.42 -2.16 9.03
C SER A 53 20.79 -1.79 7.60
N TYR A 54 19.99 -2.21 6.61
CA TYR A 54 20.15 -1.83 5.20
C TYR A 54 19.80 -0.35 4.93
N GLY A 55 19.25 0.35 5.92
CA GLY A 55 18.96 1.78 5.89
C GLY A 55 17.69 2.15 5.12
N ILE A 56 17.19 3.35 5.39
CA ILE A 56 15.87 3.82 4.93
C ILE A 56 16.05 4.76 3.73
N ALA A 57 15.24 4.57 2.68
CA ALA A 57 15.19 5.45 1.50
C ALA A 57 13.87 6.22 1.41
N PRO A 58 13.81 7.37 0.70
CA PRO A 58 12.58 8.14 0.51
C PRO A 58 11.44 7.37 -0.15
N PHE A 59 11.76 6.57 -1.18
CA PHE A 59 10.80 5.79 -1.97
C PHE A 59 11.08 4.28 -1.86
N GLY A 60 11.72 3.88 -0.76
CA GLY A 60 11.96 2.49 -0.44
C GLY A 60 13.14 1.86 -1.17
N LYS A 61 13.40 0.59 -0.84
CA LYS A 61 14.44 -0.24 -1.45
C LYS A 61 13.87 -1.62 -1.72
N ASN A 62 14.23 -2.21 -2.85
CA ASN A 62 13.92 -3.61 -3.09
C ASN A 62 15.04 -4.46 -2.49
N LEU A 63 14.76 -5.13 -1.37
CA LEU A 63 15.72 -6.00 -0.67
C LEU A 63 15.57 -7.47 -1.06
N VAL A 64 14.73 -7.80 -2.04
CA VAL A 64 14.58 -9.17 -2.55
C VAL A 64 15.88 -9.68 -3.18
N SER A 65 16.73 -8.80 -3.72
CA SER A 65 18.02 -9.16 -4.30
C SER A 65 19.13 -9.42 -3.27
N GLU A 66 18.90 -9.13 -1.98
CA GLU A 66 19.93 -9.20 -0.93
C GLU A 66 19.99 -10.57 -0.22
N ASN A 67 19.30 -11.61 -0.74
CA ASN A 67 19.28 -12.97 -0.21
C ASN A 67 19.07 -13.05 1.32
N ILE A 68 18.16 -12.22 1.84
CA ILE A 68 17.86 -12.19 3.28
C ILE A 68 17.04 -13.44 3.61
N SER A 69 17.62 -14.35 4.41
CA SER A 69 16.99 -15.63 4.81
C SER A 69 15.80 -15.49 5.78
N PHE A 70 15.44 -14.28 6.22
CA PHE A 70 14.40 -14.04 7.22
C PHE A 70 13.20 -13.32 6.60
N ALA A 71 12.00 -13.85 6.82
CA ALA A 71 10.77 -13.18 6.43
C ALA A 71 10.52 -11.89 7.26
N LEU A 72 10.11 -10.82 6.58
CA LEU A 72 9.76 -9.56 7.23
C LEU A 72 8.30 -9.55 7.71
N ASP A 73 8.08 -10.05 8.91
CA ASP A 73 6.76 -10.14 9.55
C ASP A 73 6.36 -8.86 10.31
N SER A 74 6.61 -7.68 9.74
CA SER A 74 6.13 -6.42 10.33
C SER A 74 5.67 -5.45 9.26
N SER A 75 4.37 -5.15 9.25
CA SER A 75 3.80 -4.21 8.29
C SER A 75 4.43 -2.80 8.37
N TYR A 76 4.81 -2.35 9.57
CA TYR A 76 5.41 -1.04 9.76
C TYR A 76 6.82 -0.96 9.19
N ILE A 77 7.64 -1.99 9.42
CA ILE A 77 9.01 -2.03 8.90
C ILE A 77 9.00 -2.27 7.40
N SER A 78 8.11 -3.13 6.91
CA SER A 78 7.91 -3.33 5.47
C SER A 78 7.54 -2.02 4.78
N LEU A 79 6.55 -1.29 5.30
CA LEU A 79 6.18 0.02 4.74
C LEU A 79 7.32 1.06 4.81
N LEU A 80 8.12 1.04 5.87
CA LEU A 80 9.21 2.00 6.04
C LEU A 80 10.41 1.71 5.14
N VAL A 81 10.79 0.44 5.00
CA VAL A 81 12.01 0.01 4.30
C VAL A 81 11.73 -0.26 2.81
N ASN A 82 10.64 -0.97 2.50
CA ASN A 82 10.32 -1.38 1.13
C ASN A 82 9.61 -0.28 0.34
N ASP A 83 8.66 0.45 0.95
CA ASP A 83 7.91 1.54 0.29
C ASP A 83 8.47 2.94 0.57
N GLY A 84 9.30 3.07 1.61
CA GLY A 84 10.02 4.28 1.95
C GLY A 84 9.33 5.21 2.94
N TRP A 85 10.13 6.10 3.54
CA TRP A 85 9.64 6.96 4.62
C TRP A 85 8.58 7.97 4.16
N VAL A 86 8.57 8.37 2.88
CA VAL A 86 7.55 9.29 2.34
C VAL A 86 6.16 8.64 2.38
N ILE A 87 6.05 7.41 1.89
CA ILE A 87 4.80 6.64 1.89
C ILE A 87 4.40 6.27 3.32
N PHE A 88 5.37 5.92 4.16
CA PHE A 88 5.16 5.66 5.59
C PHE A 88 4.51 6.85 6.30
N VAL A 89 5.06 8.06 6.16
CA VAL A 89 4.53 9.28 6.80
C VAL A 89 3.14 9.62 6.27
N LEU A 90 2.92 9.53 4.94
CA LEU A 90 1.62 9.78 4.33
C LEU A 90 0.55 8.85 4.91
N THR A 91 0.87 7.56 5.01
CA THR A 91 -0.02 6.54 5.56
C THR A 91 -0.28 6.76 7.05
N ALA A 92 0.76 7.08 7.82
CA ALA A 92 0.65 7.41 9.24
C ALA A 92 -0.29 8.60 9.49
N VAL A 93 -0.14 9.67 8.70
CA VAL A 93 -1.01 10.85 8.78
C VAL A 93 -2.45 10.47 8.41
N GLY A 94 -2.66 9.68 7.36
CA GLY A 94 -3.97 9.18 6.96
C GLY A 94 -4.68 8.46 8.10
N TYR A 95 -4.03 7.44 8.67
CA TYR A 95 -4.56 6.67 9.80
C TYR A 95 -4.80 7.53 11.04
N PHE A 96 -3.87 8.41 11.40
CA PHE A 96 -4.02 9.30 12.56
C PHE A 96 -5.25 10.20 12.42
N CYS A 97 -5.42 10.79 11.24
CA CYS A 97 -6.55 11.65 10.93
C CYS A 97 -7.88 10.90 10.97
N THR A 98 -7.94 9.70 10.41
CA THR A 98 -9.12 8.83 10.45
C THR A 98 -9.48 8.40 11.86
N ILE A 99 -8.50 7.99 12.68
CA ILE A 99 -8.71 7.62 14.09
C ILE A 99 -9.28 8.80 14.88
N ARG A 100 -8.67 9.99 14.71
CA ARG A 100 -9.15 11.21 15.37
C ARG A 100 -10.59 11.51 15.02
N ASP A 101 -10.97 11.33 13.76
CA ASP A 101 -12.34 11.53 13.32
C ASP A 101 -13.29 10.46 13.88
N CYS A 102 -12.94 9.17 13.81
CA CYS A 102 -13.76 8.11 14.42
C CYS A 102 -13.97 8.33 15.92
N VAL A 103 -12.97 8.86 16.64
CA VAL A 103 -13.07 9.23 18.05
C VAL A 103 -13.99 10.44 18.26
N ARG A 104 -13.99 11.41 17.35
CA ARG A 104 -14.87 12.59 17.40
C ARG A 104 -16.33 12.21 17.13
N GLU A 105 -16.56 11.41 16.09
CA GLU A 105 -17.89 10.94 15.65
C GLU A 105 -18.41 9.73 16.45
N ASN A 106 -17.65 9.27 17.47
CA ASN A 106 -17.99 8.13 18.32
C ASN A 106 -18.28 6.82 17.54
N ARG A 107 -17.55 6.60 16.43
CA ARG A 107 -17.61 5.41 15.57
C ARG A 107 -16.84 4.24 16.19
N ARG A 108 -17.39 3.68 17.26
CA ARG A 108 -16.69 2.69 18.10
C ARG A 108 -16.36 1.38 17.39
N LYS A 109 -17.20 0.93 16.44
CA LYS A 109 -16.99 -0.35 15.74
C LYS A 109 -15.81 -0.26 14.79
N GLU A 110 -15.77 0.80 13.99
CA GLU A 110 -14.71 1.08 13.03
C GLU A 110 -13.40 1.36 13.76
N LEU A 111 -13.47 2.11 14.86
CA LEU A 111 -12.31 2.34 15.70
C LEU A 111 -11.76 1.04 16.28
N ALA A 112 -12.60 0.14 16.81
CA ALA A 112 -12.15 -1.15 17.33
C ALA A 112 -11.44 -1.98 16.24
N ILE A 113 -12.00 -2.03 15.03
CA ILE A 113 -11.38 -2.71 13.89
C ILE A 113 -10.01 -2.09 13.59
N MET A 114 -9.95 -0.76 13.41
CA MET A 114 -8.70 -0.04 13.13
C MET A 114 -7.63 -0.35 14.18
N LEU A 115 -7.95 -0.25 15.47
CA LEU A 115 -7.01 -0.49 16.55
C LEU A 115 -6.51 -1.94 16.57
N SER A 116 -7.38 -2.93 16.34
CA SER A 116 -6.98 -4.34 16.23
C SER A 116 -6.00 -4.56 15.08
N PHE A 117 -6.27 -3.97 13.91
CA PHE A 117 -5.39 -4.05 12.75
C PHE A 117 -4.03 -3.37 13.02
N LEU A 118 -4.01 -2.23 13.71
CA LEU A 118 -2.76 -1.53 14.08
C LEU A 118 -1.89 -2.36 15.02
N ILE A 119 -2.49 -2.99 16.03
CA ILE A 119 -1.76 -3.84 16.97
C ILE A 119 -1.24 -5.09 16.26
N ALA A 120 -2.09 -5.75 15.47
CA ALA A 120 -1.67 -6.93 14.72
C ALA A 120 -0.55 -6.62 13.72
N GLY A 121 -0.55 -5.43 13.12
CA GLY A 121 0.50 -4.99 12.19
C GLY A 121 1.90 -4.91 12.79
N ILE A 122 2.07 -4.94 14.11
CA ILE A 122 3.38 -5.02 14.76
C ILE A 122 4.10 -6.30 14.35
N SER A 123 3.38 -7.42 14.34
CA SER A 123 3.91 -8.77 14.15
C SER A 123 3.39 -9.45 12.89
N GLU A 124 2.57 -8.78 12.09
CA GLU A 124 1.97 -9.35 10.89
C GLU A 124 2.12 -8.39 9.70
N PRO A 125 2.40 -8.89 8.50
CA PRO A 125 2.66 -8.05 7.33
C PRO A 125 1.39 -7.42 6.73
N PHE A 126 0.19 -7.94 7.04
CA PHE A 126 -1.04 -7.65 6.28
C PHE A 126 -1.59 -6.22 6.39
N LEU A 127 -1.19 -5.43 7.38
CA LEU A 127 -1.77 -4.09 7.58
C LEU A 127 -1.38 -3.12 6.45
N PHE A 128 -0.14 -3.16 5.96
CA PHE A 128 0.31 -2.24 4.90
C PHE A 128 0.80 -2.94 3.65
N ASN A 129 0.66 -4.26 3.59
CA ASN A 129 0.97 -5.02 2.41
C ASN A 129 -0.09 -4.79 1.32
N THR A 130 0.36 -4.36 0.14
CA THR A 130 -0.47 -4.02 -1.03
C THR A 130 -1.27 -5.22 -1.57
N SER A 131 -0.81 -6.45 -1.33
CA SER A 131 -1.47 -7.68 -1.78
C SER A 131 -2.64 -8.10 -0.88
N PHE A 132 -2.69 -7.63 0.38
CA PHE A 132 -3.74 -7.99 1.31
C PHE A 132 -4.87 -6.95 1.35
N LYS A 133 -6.11 -7.43 1.29
CA LYS A 133 -7.32 -6.60 1.38
C LYS A 133 -7.52 -6.12 2.82
N ASN A 134 -6.75 -5.14 3.24
CA ASN A 134 -6.88 -4.57 4.57
C ASN A 134 -8.16 -3.73 4.69
N LEU A 135 -9.11 -4.20 5.51
CA LEU A 135 -10.41 -3.56 5.73
C LEU A 135 -10.28 -2.17 6.37
N SER A 136 -9.23 -1.92 7.15
CA SER A 136 -8.97 -0.62 7.78
C SER A 136 -8.69 0.50 6.77
N LEU A 137 -8.15 0.17 5.58
CA LEU A 137 -7.96 1.14 4.49
C LEU A 137 -9.28 1.67 3.93
N ILE A 138 -10.38 0.91 4.03
CA ILE A 138 -11.71 1.37 3.60
C ILE A 138 -12.12 2.59 4.43
N PHE A 139 -11.87 2.57 5.74
CA PHE A 139 -12.20 3.69 6.63
C PHE A 139 -11.30 4.91 6.39
N VAL A 140 -10.02 4.69 6.06
CA VAL A 140 -9.11 5.77 5.66
C VAL A 140 -9.57 6.41 4.35
N GLY A 141 -9.95 5.58 3.36
CA GLY A 141 -10.54 6.02 2.11
C GLY A 141 -11.84 6.81 2.31
N GLU A 142 -12.76 6.29 3.13
CA GLU A 142 -14.02 6.97 3.49
C GLU A 142 -13.76 8.35 4.10
N TYR A 143 -12.83 8.43 5.05
CA TYR A 143 -12.42 9.68 5.69
C TYR A 143 -11.85 10.69 4.67
N LEU A 144 -10.93 10.25 3.81
CA LEU A 144 -10.36 11.08 2.75
C LEU A 144 -11.45 11.57 1.80
N PHE A 145 -12.34 10.68 1.36
CA PHE A 145 -13.45 11.04 0.48
C PHE A 145 -14.39 12.05 1.12
N ARG A 146 -14.70 11.93 2.42
CA ARG A 146 -15.55 12.90 3.11
C ARG A 146 -14.88 14.27 3.18
N ILE A 147 -13.60 14.35 3.57
CA ILE A 147 -12.89 15.63 3.63
C ILE A 147 -12.75 16.28 2.25
N LEU A 148 -12.42 15.50 1.22
CA LEU A 148 -12.34 16.00 -0.14
C LEU A 148 -13.73 16.34 -0.71
N GLY A 149 -14.77 15.65 -0.28
CA GLY A 149 -16.18 15.91 -0.62
C GLY A 149 -16.72 17.19 0.02
N GLU A 150 -16.45 17.42 1.31
CA GLU A 150 -16.77 18.65 2.05
C GLU A 150 -16.03 19.87 1.46
N ARG A 151 -14.82 19.67 0.92
CA ARG A 151 -14.09 20.69 0.16
C ARG A 151 -14.55 20.82 -1.30
N GLY A 152 -15.60 20.10 -1.71
CA GLY A 152 -16.23 20.19 -3.02
C GLY A 152 -15.42 19.59 -4.18
N GLN A 153 -14.43 18.74 -3.91
CA GLN A 153 -13.39 18.39 -4.89
C GLN A 153 -13.56 17.03 -5.57
N ILE A 154 -14.20 15.99 -5.01
CA ILE A 154 -14.20 14.65 -5.66
C ILE A 154 -15.54 13.91 -5.56
N LYS A 155 -15.97 13.31 -6.68
CA LYS A 155 -16.96 12.22 -6.76
C LYS A 155 -16.24 10.98 -7.25
N PHE A 156 -16.26 9.89 -6.50
CA PHE A 156 -15.71 8.60 -6.93
C PHE A 156 -16.77 7.52 -6.68
N GLY A 157 -16.98 6.67 -7.66
CA GLY A 157 -17.92 5.56 -7.58
C GLY A 157 -17.46 4.48 -8.55
N LEU A 158 -16.97 3.37 -8.01
CA LEU A 158 -16.65 2.17 -8.78
C LEU A 158 -17.96 1.38 -8.93
N GLY A 159 -18.60 1.50 -10.08
CA GLY A 159 -19.81 0.76 -10.40
C GLY A 159 -19.48 -0.66 -10.85
N ILE A 160 -19.14 -1.54 -9.91
CA ILE A 160 -19.04 -2.98 -10.20
C ILE A 160 -20.33 -3.64 -9.69
N ALA A 161 -21.15 -4.08 -10.64
CA ALA A 161 -22.36 -4.90 -10.46
C ALA A 161 -23.48 -4.32 -9.59
N SER A 162 -24.39 -3.57 -10.25
CA SER A 162 -25.86 -3.50 -10.03
C SER A 162 -26.47 -3.38 -8.61
N LYS A 163 -25.70 -3.13 -7.55
CA LYS A 163 -26.19 -2.59 -6.28
C LYS A 163 -25.47 -1.28 -5.98
N LYS A 164 -26.13 -0.19 -6.35
CA LYS A 164 -25.74 1.19 -6.03
C LYS A 164 -25.63 1.35 -4.51
N TRP A 165 -24.44 1.15 -3.97
CA TRP A 165 -24.07 1.77 -2.69
C TRP A 165 -23.84 3.27 -2.97
N ILE A 166 -24.93 4.02 -2.98
CA ILE A 166 -24.88 5.48 -2.96
C ILE A 166 -24.64 5.85 -1.50
N VAL A 167 -23.42 6.21 -1.15
CA VAL A 167 -23.20 7.00 0.06
C VAL A 167 -23.72 8.40 -0.27
N PRO A 168 -24.79 8.89 0.39
CA PRO A 168 -25.37 10.19 0.09
C PRO A 168 -24.41 11.28 0.55
N VAL A 169 -23.52 11.73 -0.34
CA VAL A 169 -22.68 12.91 -0.14
C VAL A 169 -23.56 14.14 -0.31
N THR A 170 -24.27 14.51 0.76
CA THR A 170 -25.11 15.71 0.82
C THR A 170 -24.38 16.78 1.60
N GLY A 171 -24.15 17.93 0.97
CA GLY A 171 -23.79 19.17 1.66
C GLY A 171 -22.61 19.94 1.05
N MET A 172 -22.90 20.91 0.19
CA MET A 172 -22.92 22.33 0.56
C MET A 172 -22.86 23.27 -0.66
N GLY A 173 -23.74 24.27 -0.65
CA GLY A 173 -23.36 25.67 -0.89
C GLY A 173 -22.72 26.00 -2.23
N THR A 174 -23.44 25.79 -3.34
CA THR A 174 -23.11 26.56 -4.55
C THR A 174 -23.42 28.03 -4.30
N ARG A 175 -22.39 28.84 -3.99
CA ARG A 175 -22.40 30.24 -4.41
C ARG A 175 -22.64 30.21 -5.92
N SER A 176 -23.71 30.84 -6.37
CA SER A 176 -24.29 30.71 -7.70
C SER A 176 -23.31 31.17 -8.78
N LYS A 177 -22.37 30.30 -9.16
CA LYS A 177 -21.75 30.38 -10.48
C LYS A 177 -22.86 30.17 -11.51
N PRO A 178 -22.93 30.99 -12.57
CA PRO A 178 -23.94 30.84 -13.60
C PRO A 178 -23.85 29.45 -14.22
N GLU A 179 -24.99 28.88 -14.60
CA GLU A 179 -25.13 27.46 -14.96
C GLU A 179 -24.18 27.04 -16.09
N TRP A 180 -23.87 27.94 -17.02
CA TRP A 180 -22.94 27.69 -18.12
C TRP A 180 -21.50 27.39 -17.67
N GLU A 181 -21.00 27.99 -16.58
CA GLU A 181 -19.67 27.67 -16.04
C GLU A 181 -19.65 26.29 -15.35
N LYS A 182 -20.76 25.92 -14.70
CA LYS A 182 -20.92 24.60 -14.07
C LYS A 182 -21.01 23.50 -15.14
N GLU A 183 -21.76 23.74 -16.21
CA GLU A 183 -21.91 22.82 -17.35
C GLU A 183 -20.57 22.58 -18.04
N LYS A 184 -19.81 23.66 -18.30
CA LYS A 184 -18.48 23.61 -18.93
C LYS A 184 -17.47 22.84 -18.08
N LEU A 185 -17.44 23.10 -16.76
CA LEU A 185 -16.55 22.40 -15.85
C LEU A 185 -16.90 20.92 -15.71
N LYS A 186 -18.19 20.58 -15.69
CA LYS A 186 -18.68 19.20 -15.65
C LYS A 186 -18.29 18.44 -16.92
N ARG A 187 -18.35 19.08 -18.09
CA ARG A 187 -17.91 18.52 -19.37
C ARG A 187 -16.41 18.25 -19.40
N ILE A 188 -15.60 19.21 -18.95
CA ILE A 188 -14.14 19.06 -18.85
C ILE A 188 -13.76 17.95 -17.87
N LYS A 189 -14.38 17.90 -16.68
CA LYS A 189 -14.13 16.82 -15.71
C LYS A 189 -14.48 15.45 -16.28
N ARG A 190 -15.63 15.29 -16.95
CA ARG A 190 -16.00 14.03 -17.63
C ARG A 190 -15.01 13.65 -18.72
N PHE A 191 -14.50 14.62 -19.47
CA PHE A 191 -13.51 14.38 -20.51
C PHE A 191 -12.17 13.91 -19.91
N ILE A 192 -11.71 14.54 -18.83
CA ILE A 192 -10.50 14.11 -18.09
C ILE A 192 -10.68 12.70 -17.52
N THR A 193 -11.84 12.40 -16.92
CA THR A 193 -12.13 11.05 -16.44
C THR A 193 -12.14 10.04 -17.58
N GLY A 194 -12.74 10.37 -18.72
CA GLY A 194 -12.73 9.53 -19.91
C GLY A 194 -11.32 9.24 -20.41
N ILE A 195 -10.48 10.28 -20.55
CA ILE A 195 -9.07 10.14 -20.94
C ILE A 195 -8.32 9.29 -19.92
N SER A 196 -8.48 9.52 -18.61
CA SER A 196 -7.78 8.74 -17.60
C SER A 196 -8.12 7.24 -17.67
N VAL A 197 -9.38 6.90 -17.95
CA VAL A 197 -9.79 5.50 -18.12
C VAL A 197 -9.16 4.90 -19.37
N ILE A 198 -9.18 5.63 -20.49
CA ILE A 198 -8.57 5.17 -21.75
C ILE A 198 -7.06 4.99 -21.55
N THR A 199 -6.36 5.96 -20.96
CA THR A 199 -4.92 5.90 -20.69
C THR A 199 -4.57 4.73 -19.76
N GLY A 200 -5.38 4.50 -18.71
CA GLY A 200 -5.22 3.34 -17.84
C GLY A 200 -5.39 2.01 -18.58
N MET A 201 -6.43 1.89 -19.41
CA MET A 201 -6.64 0.70 -20.25
C MET A 201 -5.47 0.50 -21.23
N THR A 202 -5.01 1.55 -21.90
CA THR A 202 -3.89 1.44 -22.85
C THR A 202 -2.60 1.02 -22.16
N ILE A 203 -2.29 1.56 -20.97
CA ILE A 203 -1.08 1.20 -20.24
C ILE A 203 -1.17 -0.24 -19.70
N GLY A 204 -2.33 -0.66 -19.20
CA GLY A 204 -2.56 -2.05 -18.78
C GLY A 204 -2.45 -3.05 -19.93
N ILE A 205 -2.95 -2.70 -21.13
CA ILE A 205 -2.83 -3.52 -22.34
C ILE A 205 -1.39 -3.55 -22.83
N LEU A 206 -0.67 -2.42 -22.82
CA LEU A 206 0.74 -2.39 -23.18
C LEU A 206 1.56 -3.26 -22.23
N TYR A 207 1.29 -3.21 -20.93
CA TYR A 207 1.91 -4.12 -19.98
C TYR A 207 1.61 -5.58 -20.34
N TRP A 208 0.35 -5.91 -20.65
CA TRP A 208 -0.02 -7.27 -21.04
C TRP A 208 0.69 -7.77 -22.33
N LEU A 209 1.00 -6.88 -23.26
CA LEU A 209 1.61 -7.27 -24.54
C LEU A 209 3.15 -7.30 -24.50
N PHE A 210 3.77 -6.51 -23.61
CA PHE A 210 5.21 -6.27 -23.62
C PHE A 210 5.93 -6.69 -22.33
N ALA A 211 5.21 -6.99 -21.25
CA ALA A 211 5.85 -7.54 -20.06
C ALA A 211 6.32 -8.96 -20.34
N VAL A 212 7.57 -9.23 -19.96
CA VAL A 212 8.14 -10.57 -20.04
C VAL A 212 7.49 -11.43 -18.96
N GLU A 213 6.77 -12.46 -19.38
CA GLU A 213 6.22 -13.45 -18.46
C GLU A 213 7.34 -14.40 -18.04
N PRO A 214 7.57 -14.61 -16.73
CA PRO A 214 8.50 -15.64 -16.28
C PRO A 214 7.90 -17.03 -16.50
N ASP A 215 8.69 -17.99 -17.00
CA ASP A 215 8.18 -19.34 -17.31
C ASP A 215 7.78 -20.14 -16.05
N ALA A 216 8.38 -19.82 -14.91
CA ALA A 216 8.08 -20.44 -13.62
C ALA A 216 8.44 -19.50 -12.46
N VAL A 217 7.73 -19.64 -11.35
CA VAL A 217 8.08 -18.99 -10.07
C VAL A 217 8.67 -20.03 -9.13
N TYR A 218 9.88 -19.80 -8.63
CA TYR A 218 10.57 -20.69 -7.69
C TYR A 218 10.54 -20.08 -6.29
N ILE A 219 10.12 -20.84 -5.28
CA ILE A 219 9.99 -20.36 -3.90
C ILE A 219 10.59 -21.40 -2.95
N ALA A 220 11.30 -20.96 -1.91
CA ALA A 220 11.81 -21.84 -0.85
C ALA A 220 10.69 -22.66 -0.19
N VAL A 221 10.93 -23.98 -0.02
CA VAL A 221 9.95 -24.90 0.59
C VAL A 221 9.52 -24.44 1.98
N GLY A 222 10.45 -23.89 2.77
CA GLY A 222 10.18 -23.38 4.12
C GLY A 222 9.20 -22.22 4.18
N ASN A 223 8.98 -21.51 3.06
CA ASN A 223 8.11 -20.32 2.98
C ASN A 223 6.78 -20.63 2.27
N THR A 224 6.55 -21.88 1.89
CA THR A 224 5.35 -22.30 1.15
C THR A 224 4.54 -23.33 1.94
N ASP A 225 3.32 -22.98 2.33
CA ASP A 225 2.35 -23.91 2.94
C ASP A 225 1.52 -24.62 1.85
N CYS A 226 2.24 -25.21 0.90
CA CYS A 226 1.69 -26.02 -0.19
C CYS A 226 1.97 -27.47 0.16
N GLY A 227 1.03 -28.39 -0.03
CA GLY A 227 1.31 -29.83 0.12
C GLY A 227 2.54 -30.27 -0.70
N GLN A 228 3.07 -31.47 -0.42
CA GLN A 228 4.31 -31.97 -1.05
C GLN A 228 4.29 -31.83 -2.58
N ARG A 229 5.27 -31.10 -3.10
CA ARG A 229 5.55 -30.92 -4.53
C ARG A 229 6.98 -31.35 -4.84
N GLU A 230 7.31 -31.35 -6.13
CA GLU A 230 8.65 -31.66 -6.60
C GLU A 230 9.66 -30.61 -6.10
N GLU A 231 10.66 -31.07 -5.35
CA GLU A 231 11.73 -30.26 -4.76
C GLU A 231 12.86 -30.07 -5.79
N LEU A 232 13.18 -28.81 -6.09
CA LEU A 232 14.20 -28.41 -7.04
C LEU A 232 15.28 -27.60 -6.34
N TYR A 233 16.54 -27.89 -6.68
CA TYR A 233 17.70 -27.17 -6.19
C TYR A 233 18.22 -26.32 -7.36
N LEU A 234 18.29 -25.00 -7.18
CA LEU A 234 18.88 -24.10 -8.17
C LEU A 234 20.16 -23.52 -7.58
N ASP A 235 21.23 -23.54 -8.36
CA ASP A 235 22.45 -22.79 -8.07
C ASP A 235 22.40 -21.47 -8.87
N MET A 236 22.53 -20.33 -8.19
CA MET A 236 22.57 -19.02 -8.87
C MET A 236 23.81 -18.85 -9.76
N GLU A 237 24.88 -19.60 -9.51
CA GLU A 237 26.13 -19.53 -10.27
C GLU A 237 26.11 -20.41 -11.54
N ASP A 238 25.19 -21.39 -11.62
CA ASP A 238 25.04 -22.34 -12.74
C ASP A 238 23.59 -22.37 -13.28
N LEU A 239 23.01 -21.18 -13.48
CA LEU A 239 21.69 -21.04 -14.10
C LEU A 239 21.80 -21.26 -15.62
N PRO A 240 20.87 -22.02 -16.23
CA PRO A 240 20.81 -22.15 -17.69
C PRO A 240 20.72 -20.79 -18.38
N GLU A 241 21.42 -20.59 -19.50
CA GLU A 241 21.40 -19.30 -20.24
C GLU A 241 19.99 -18.88 -20.70
N ASP A 242 19.06 -19.83 -20.81
CA ASP A 242 17.64 -19.62 -21.16
C ASP A 242 16.71 -19.50 -19.92
N PHE A 243 17.25 -19.28 -18.72
CA PHE A 243 16.44 -19.21 -17.50
C PHE A 243 15.63 -17.90 -17.41
N SER A 244 14.33 -17.99 -17.68
CA SER A 244 13.35 -16.91 -17.55
C SER A 244 12.54 -16.97 -16.24
N GLY A 245 12.93 -17.84 -15.31
CA GLY A 245 12.19 -18.07 -14.07
C GLY A 245 12.30 -16.93 -13.05
N MET A 246 11.22 -16.63 -12.35
CA MET A 246 11.22 -15.69 -11.23
C MET A 246 11.56 -16.43 -9.94
N ILE A 247 12.72 -16.15 -9.34
CA ILE A 247 13.11 -16.73 -8.04
C ILE A 247 12.67 -15.76 -6.94
N LEU A 248 11.84 -16.25 -6.01
CA LEU A 248 11.40 -15.53 -4.83
C LEU A 248 12.04 -16.18 -3.60
N GLU A 249 12.77 -15.36 -2.83
CA GLU A 249 13.39 -15.75 -1.55
C GLU A 249 14.35 -16.95 -1.68
N TYR A 250 15.47 -16.74 -2.37
CA TYR A 250 16.47 -17.79 -2.60
C TYR A 250 17.10 -18.27 -1.27
N PRO A 251 16.93 -19.56 -0.93
CA PRO A 251 17.40 -20.10 0.34
C PRO A 251 18.86 -20.61 0.29
N GLY A 252 19.51 -20.59 -0.89
CA GLY A 252 20.84 -21.15 -1.13
C GLY A 252 20.83 -22.40 -2.01
N PRO A 253 22.01 -22.87 -2.49
CA PRO A 253 22.12 -23.99 -3.44
C PRO A 253 21.72 -25.35 -2.84
N ASP A 254 21.89 -25.51 -1.53
CA ASP A 254 21.63 -26.77 -0.82
C ASP A 254 20.20 -26.89 -0.26
N GLN A 255 19.34 -25.91 -0.52
CA GLN A 255 17.99 -25.84 0.05
C GLN A 255 16.92 -26.06 -1.04
N PRO A 256 15.90 -26.89 -0.79
CA PRO A 256 14.90 -27.21 -1.80
C PRO A 256 13.96 -26.01 -2.05
N MET A 257 13.56 -25.85 -3.32
CA MET A 257 12.56 -24.91 -3.77
C MET A 257 11.43 -25.62 -4.51
N TYR A 258 10.22 -25.09 -4.41
CA TYR A 258 9.09 -25.54 -5.22
C TYR A 258 8.95 -24.67 -6.46
N GLN A 259 8.73 -25.33 -7.59
CA GLN A 259 8.38 -24.69 -8.84
C GLN A 259 6.86 -24.52 -8.94
N PHE A 260 6.44 -23.30 -9.19
CA PHE A 260 5.06 -22.93 -9.45
C PHE A 260 4.90 -22.56 -10.92
N THR A 261 4.25 -23.45 -11.67
CA THR A 261 3.88 -23.26 -13.08
C THR A 261 2.36 -23.19 -13.24
N GLY A 262 1.91 -22.64 -14.38
CA GLY A 262 0.50 -22.61 -14.76
C GLY A 262 -0.24 -21.34 -14.33
N ASN A 263 -1.48 -21.50 -13.82
CA ASN A 263 -2.44 -20.39 -13.64
C ASN A 263 -1.99 -19.28 -12.67
N ILE A 264 -0.93 -19.50 -11.91
CA ILE A 264 -0.36 -18.50 -11.00
C ILE A 264 0.40 -17.41 -11.77
N ILE A 265 1.06 -17.77 -12.87
CA ILE A 265 1.82 -16.85 -13.73
C ILE A 265 0.85 -15.92 -14.45
N THR A 266 -0.23 -16.48 -15.00
CA THR A 266 -1.29 -15.70 -15.66
C THR A 266 -2.00 -14.75 -14.69
N LEU A 267 -2.17 -15.16 -13.43
CA LEU A 267 -2.76 -14.33 -12.38
C LEU A 267 -1.82 -13.21 -11.93
N GLU A 268 -0.51 -13.46 -11.84
CA GLU A 268 0.48 -12.44 -11.53
C GLU A 268 0.62 -11.43 -12.68
N HIS A 269 0.58 -11.91 -13.92
CA HIS A 269 0.59 -11.05 -15.11
C HIS A 269 -0.66 -10.17 -15.21
N LEU A 270 -1.84 -10.73 -14.89
CA LEU A 270 -3.08 -9.98 -14.75
C LEU A 270 -2.99 -8.94 -13.63
N ARG A 271 -2.42 -9.29 -12.47
CA ARG A 271 -2.21 -8.36 -11.36
C ARG A 271 -1.31 -7.20 -11.79
N GLY A 272 -0.22 -7.48 -12.50
CA GLY A 272 0.68 -6.47 -13.07
C GLY A 272 -0.05 -5.54 -14.02
N SER A 273 -0.84 -6.08 -14.96
CA SER A 273 -1.63 -5.30 -15.92
C SER A 273 -2.63 -4.36 -15.23
N VAL A 274 -3.35 -4.87 -14.23
CA VAL A 274 -4.29 -4.05 -13.44
C VAL A 274 -3.56 -2.95 -12.67
N SER A 275 -2.41 -3.26 -12.08
CA SER A 275 -1.61 -2.32 -11.29
C SER A 275 -1.09 -1.17 -12.15
N TRP A 276 -0.48 -1.49 -13.29
CA TRP A 276 -0.01 -0.48 -14.25
C TRP A 276 -1.15 0.34 -14.87
N GLY A 277 -2.30 -0.29 -15.12
CA GLY A 277 -3.50 0.43 -15.57
C GLY A 277 -4.03 1.43 -14.54
N LEU A 278 -4.03 1.07 -13.25
CA LEU A 278 -4.40 1.96 -12.15
C LEU A 278 -3.43 3.13 -12.01
N ILE A 279 -2.12 2.88 -12.09
CA ILE A 279 -1.09 3.93 -12.05
C ILE A 279 -1.29 4.90 -13.22
N GLY A 280 -1.48 4.37 -14.43
CA GLY A 280 -1.73 5.16 -15.63
C GLY A 280 -2.96 6.05 -15.53
N ALA A 281 -4.08 5.48 -15.05
CA ALA A 281 -5.31 6.23 -14.86
C ALA A 281 -5.15 7.34 -13.80
N THR A 282 -4.49 7.03 -12.69
CA THR A 282 -4.32 7.96 -11.57
C THR A 282 -3.38 9.11 -11.95
N GLY A 283 -2.24 8.81 -12.59
CA GLY A 283 -1.28 9.82 -13.05
C GLY A 283 -1.90 10.81 -14.05
N CYS A 284 -2.65 10.30 -15.03
CA CYS A 284 -3.34 11.15 -16.01
C CYS A 284 -4.43 12.01 -15.36
N GLY A 285 -5.20 11.44 -14.42
CA GLY A 285 -6.24 12.18 -13.70
C GLY A 285 -5.69 13.32 -12.83
N VAL A 286 -4.55 13.10 -12.16
CA VAL A 286 -3.88 14.12 -11.34
C VAL A 286 -3.31 15.24 -12.22
N LEU A 287 -2.63 14.91 -13.31
CA LEU A 287 -2.09 15.91 -14.24
C LEU A 287 -3.20 16.72 -14.92
N GLY A 288 -4.26 16.06 -15.39
CA GLY A 288 -5.39 16.72 -16.03
C GLY A 288 -6.15 17.66 -15.08
N SER A 289 -6.36 17.25 -13.82
CA SER A 289 -7.00 18.09 -12.81
C SER A 289 -6.12 19.25 -12.34
N GLY A 290 -4.80 19.04 -12.22
CA GLY A 290 -3.80 20.08 -11.96
C GLY A 290 -3.76 21.15 -13.06
N GLY A 291 -3.76 20.73 -14.33
CA GLY A 291 -3.80 21.63 -15.49
C GLY A 291 -5.04 22.53 -15.52
N VAL A 292 -6.22 21.97 -15.18
CA VAL A 292 -7.46 22.75 -15.06
C VAL A 292 -7.39 23.77 -13.93
N CYS A 293 -6.79 23.43 -12.78
CA CYS A 293 -6.62 24.37 -11.67
C CYS A 293 -5.69 25.53 -12.04
N VAL A 294 -4.60 25.27 -12.76
CA VAL A 294 -3.67 26.31 -13.24
C VAL A 294 -4.33 27.24 -14.26
N MET A 295 -5.10 26.70 -15.21
CA MET A 295 -5.85 27.50 -16.19
C MET A 295 -6.91 28.40 -15.53
N GLN A 296 -7.60 27.90 -14.50
CA GLN A 296 -8.56 28.70 -13.73
C GLN A 296 -7.87 29.78 -12.86
N GLY A 297 -6.65 29.51 -12.37
CA GLY A 297 -5.82 30.48 -11.67
C GLY A 297 -5.36 31.63 -12.55
N LYS A 298 -4.95 31.35 -13.81
CA LYS A 298 -4.56 32.37 -14.79
C LYS A 298 -5.75 33.24 -15.24
N GLY A 299 -6.93 32.65 -15.44
CA GLY A 299 -8.15 33.39 -15.80
C GLY A 299 -8.64 34.37 -14.72
N ARG A 300 -8.31 34.14 -13.45
CA ARG A 300 -8.59 35.08 -12.34
C ARG A 300 -7.66 36.29 -12.31
N ARG A 301 -6.43 36.16 -12.83
CA ARG A 301 -5.47 37.28 -12.89
C ARG A 301 -5.83 38.29 -13.98
N TRP A 302 -6.45 37.85 -15.07
CA TRP A 302 -6.85 38.71 -16.19
C TRP A 302 -8.17 39.45 -15.98
N LYS A 303 -9.08 38.97 -15.11
CA LYS A 303 -10.34 39.66 -14.77
C LYS A 303 -10.21 40.76 -13.71
N LYS A 304 -8.99 41.04 -13.24
CA LYS A 304 -8.68 42.06 -12.23
C LYS A 304 -7.95 43.29 -12.80
N SER A 305 -7.86 43.42 -14.12
CA SER A 305 -7.34 44.61 -14.79
C SER A 305 -8.42 45.28 -15.62
#